data_AF-A0A350UGQ8-F1
#
_entry.id   AF-A0A350UGQ8-F1
#
_cell.length_a   1.000
_cell.length_b   1.000
_cell.length_c   1.000
_cell.angle_alpha   90.00
_cell.angle_beta   90.00
_cell.angle_gamma   90.00
#
_symmetry.space_group_name_H-M   'P 1'
#
loop_
_entity.id
_entity.type
_entity.pdbx_description
1 polymer ?
#
loop_
_entity_poly.entity_id
_entity_poly.type
_entity_poly.pdbx_seq_one_letter_code
_entity_poly.pdbx_strand_id
1 'polypeptide(L)'
;MTEHEFDWHAYVLNEMPAAERERAAAHLAAHPEARAEVDDLELTLSALGRLPQAEPVRRIAFVSDPVLEPNWWQRFWASGPRLAFAGAAMLSLAIVVHAFVPRGPAPAVVTGGITVEQVRTEVAAAVQAARAAEQARFEQVKAEILEEAQAQRRADLELVRESFLMMEKRLAAAQSLAVRYGGD
;
A
#
# COMPACT_ATOMS: atom_id res chain seq x y z
N MET A 1 -11.09 14.82 35.75
CA MET A 1 -9.92 15.73 35.67
C MET A 1 -9.19 15.61 36.98
N THR A 2 -8.41 14.55 37.13
CA THR A 2 -7.56 14.32 38.30
C THR A 2 -6.26 15.07 38.05
N GLU A 3 -5.87 15.92 39.00
CA GLU A 3 -4.55 16.55 39.00
C GLU A 3 -3.50 15.43 39.14
N HIS A 4 -2.79 15.12 38.06
CA HIS A 4 -1.69 14.16 38.10
C HIS A 4 -0.47 14.88 38.69
N GLU A 5 -0.30 14.78 40.01
CA GLU A 5 0.85 15.30 40.75
C GLU A 5 2.18 14.66 40.27
N PHE A 6 2.11 13.46 39.69
CA PHE A 6 3.26 12.72 39.16
C PHE A 6 3.08 12.35 37.69
N ASP A 7 4.16 12.46 36.92
CA ASP A 7 4.23 11.94 35.56
C ASP A 7 4.48 10.42 35.57
N TRP A 8 3.39 9.65 35.52
CA TRP A 8 3.45 8.19 35.48
C TRP A 8 4.10 7.64 34.21
N HIS A 9 4.07 8.38 33.09
CA HIS A 9 4.74 7.94 31.86
C HIS A 9 6.25 7.99 32.04
N ALA A 10 6.78 9.10 32.57
CA ALA A 10 8.19 9.22 32.92
C ALA A 10 8.63 8.22 34.00
N TYR A 11 7.73 7.87 34.94
CA TYR A 11 7.99 6.85 35.96
C TYR A 11 8.21 5.46 35.33
N VAL A 12 7.29 5.02 34.47
CA VAL A 12 7.33 3.69 33.84
C VAL A 12 8.44 3.59 32.79
N LEU A 13 8.70 4.66 32.02
CA LEU A 13 9.80 4.74 31.06
C LEU A 13 11.18 4.92 31.72
N ASN A 14 11.24 5.04 33.04
CA ASN A 14 12.47 5.24 33.81
C ASN A 14 13.21 6.54 33.42
N GLU A 15 12.48 7.57 33.04
CA GLU A 15 12.99 8.90 32.65
C GLU A 15 12.93 9.90 33.82
N MET A 16 12.33 9.50 34.94
CA MET A 16 12.18 10.32 36.13
C MET A 16 13.47 10.40 36.97
N PRO A 17 13.84 11.58 37.52
CA PRO A 17 14.95 11.71 38.47
C PRO A 17 14.79 10.83 39.71
N ALA A 18 15.89 10.26 40.22
CA ALA A 18 15.86 9.30 41.34
C ALA A 18 15.13 9.83 42.60
N ALA A 19 15.35 11.10 42.96
CA ALA A 19 14.71 11.73 44.13
C ALA A 19 13.20 11.97 43.97
N GLU A 20 12.70 12.02 42.74
CA GLU A 20 11.28 12.13 42.44
C GLU A 20 10.63 10.75 42.34
N ARG A 21 11.37 9.77 41.82
CA ARG A 21 10.95 8.38 41.74
C ARG A 21 10.69 7.74 43.11
N GLU A 22 11.49 8.05 44.12
CA GLU A 22 11.25 7.58 45.49
C GLU A 22 9.94 8.14 46.06
N ARG A 23 9.62 9.41 45.76
CA ARG A 23 8.36 10.05 46.17
C ARG A 23 7.16 9.44 45.43
N ALA A 24 7.31 9.20 44.13
CA ALA A 24 6.30 8.52 43.32
C ALA A 24 6.04 7.07 43.80
N ALA A 25 7.09 6.32 44.15
CA ALA A 25 6.96 4.96 44.70
C ALA A 25 6.23 4.95 46.06
N ALA A 26 6.53 5.93 46.93
CA ALA A 26 5.81 6.10 48.19
C ALA A 26 4.33 6.45 47.95
N HIS A 27 4.02 7.29 46.95
CA HIS A 27 2.66 7.63 46.56
C HIS A 27 1.90 6.39 46.05
N LEU A 28 2.52 5.58 45.19
CA LEU A 28 1.95 4.33 44.70
C LEU A 28 1.64 3.36 45.85
N ALA A 29 2.51 3.25 46.86
CA ALA A 29 2.26 2.40 48.02
C ALA A 29 0.99 2.81 48.81
N ALA A 30 0.67 4.11 48.83
CA ALA A 30 -0.48 4.65 49.55
C ALA A 30 -1.78 4.68 48.73
N HIS A 31 -1.70 4.83 47.40
CA HIS A 31 -2.85 5.09 46.53
C HIS A 31 -3.07 3.93 45.53
N PRO A 32 -4.12 3.10 45.71
CA PRO A 32 -4.40 1.97 44.80
C PRO A 32 -4.85 2.40 43.40
N GLU A 33 -5.49 3.55 43.26
CA GLU A 33 -5.90 4.12 41.98
C GLU A 33 -4.72 4.50 41.08
N ALA A 34 -3.66 5.06 41.66
CA ALA A 34 -2.42 5.39 40.93
C ALA A 34 -1.66 4.12 40.51
N ARG A 35 -1.74 3.05 41.31
CA ARG A 35 -1.20 1.73 40.94
C ARG A 35 -1.91 1.14 39.73
N ALA A 36 -3.24 1.18 39.71
CA ALA A 36 -4.01 0.67 38.57
C ALA A 36 -3.67 1.40 37.25
N GLU A 37 -3.40 2.70 37.31
CA GLU A 37 -2.95 3.49 36.17
C GLU A 37 -1.55 3.08 35.69
N VAL A 38 -0.60 2.88 36.62
CA VAL A 38 0.75 2.39 36.29
C VAL A 38 0.71 0.98 35.70
N ASP A 39 -0.11 0.08 36.25
CA ASP A 39 -0.27 -1.28 35.74
C ASP A 39 -0.79 -1.30 34.29
N ASP A 40 -1.73 -0.41 33.95
CA ASP A 40 -2.26 -0.27 32.58
C ASP A 40 -1.20 0.28 31.60
N LEU A 41 -0.38 1.22 32.05
CA LEU A 41 0.75 1.75 31.26
C LEU A 41 1.81 0.67 31.02
N GLU A 42 2.16 -0.12 32.03
CA GLU A 42 3.09 -1.24 31.90
C GLU A 42 2.55 -2.32 30.93
N LEU A 43 1.27 -2.64 31.02
CA LEU A 43 0.61 -3.56 30.09
C LEU A 43 0.71 -3.04 28.65
N THR A 44 0.41 -1.76 28.44
CA THR A 44 0.49 -1.11 27.12
C THR A 44 1.90 -1.13 26.55
N LEU A 45 2.91 -0.79 27.35
CA LEU A 45 4.31 -0.86 26.91
C LEU A 45 4.75 -2.29 26.59
N SER A 46 4.30 -3.27 27.36
CA SER A 46 4.58 -4.69 27.08
C SER A 46 3.97 -5.14 25.75
N ALA A 47 2.78 -4.63 25.40
CA ALA A 47 2.12 -4.90 24.13
C ALA A 47 2.83 -4.22 22.96
N LEU A 48 3.23 -2.95 23.12
CA LEU A 48 4.00 -2.21 22.12
C LEU A 48 5.37 -2.86 21.85
N GLY A 49 6.03 -3.38 22.89
CA GLY A 49 7.31 -4.08 22.76
C GLY A 49 7.25 -5.38 21.95
N ARG A 50 6.05 -5.94 21.74
CA ARG A 50 5.84 -7.13 20.89
C ARG A 50 5.59 -6.79 19.42
N LEU A 51 5.33 -5.52 19.10
CA LEU A 51 5.17 -5.11 17.71
C LEU A 51 6.51 -5.28 16.99
N PRO A 52 6.50 -5.79 15.73
CA PRO A 52 7.72 -5.81 14.93
C PRO A 52 8.22 -4.37 14.78
N GLN A 53 9.50 -4.16 15.13
CA GLN A 53 10.17 -2.88 14.94
C GLN A 53 10.29 -2.62 13.44
N ALA A 54 9.28 -2.00 12.86
CA ALA A 54 9.30 -1.59 11.46
C ALA A 54 10.32 -0.47 11.32
N GLU A 55 11.34 -0.67 10.48
CA GLU A 55 12.19 0.45 10.04
C GLU A 55 11.24 1.52 9.49
N PRO A 56 11.30 2.77 9.99
CA PRO A 56 10.44 3.82 9.48
C PRO A 56 10.65 3.85 7.97
N VAL A 57 9.55 3.74 7.20
CA VAL A 57 9.60 3.80 5.75
C VAL A 57 10.52 4.96 5.41
N ARG A 58 11.66 4.66 4.78
CA ARG A 58 12.54 5.67 4.22
C ARG A 58 11.69 6.40 3.22
N ARG A 59 10.98 7.42 3.69
CA ARG A 59 10.37 8.40 2.85
C ARG A 59 11.56 8.88 2.05
N ILE A 60 11.55 8.55 0.77
CA ILE A 60 12.33 9.27 -0.22
C ILE A 60 11.77 10.67 -0.07
N ALA A 61 12.37 11.44 0.84
CA ALA A 61 12.07 12.82 0.96
C ALA A 61 12.52 13.33 -0.40
N PHE A 62 11.56 13.60 -1.27
CA PHE A 62 11.69 14.67 -2.24
C PHE A 62 11.84 15.96 -1.41
N VAL A 63 12.94 16.06 -0.65
CA VAL A 63 13.58 17.33 -0.42
C VAL A 63 13.81 17.81 -1.82
N SER A 64 13.11 18.88 -2.17
CA SER A 64 13.38 19.63 -3.39
C SER A 64 14.82 20.10 -3.27
N ASP A 65 15.74 19.25 -3.71
CA ASP A 65 17.10 19.67 -3.99
C ASP A 65 16.97 20.86 -4.96
N PRO A 66 17.46 22.06 -4.62
CA PRO A 66 17.43 23.21 -5.52
C PRO A 66 18.46 23.03 -6.65
N VAL A 67 18.44 21.88 -7.33
CA VAL A 67 19.50 21.46 -8.27
C VAL A 67 19.11 21.61 -9.74
N LEU A 68 17.91 22.11 -10.04
CA LEU A 68 17.58 22.53 -11.40
C LEU A 68 16.81 23.84 -11.41
N GLU A 69 17.49 24.95 -11.17
CA GLU A 69 16.98 26.23 -11.65
C GLU A 69 16.83 26.13 -13.17
N PRO A 70 15.61 26.30 -13.73
CA PRO A 70 15.42 26.17 -15.15
C PRO A 70 16.26 27.24 -15.86
N ASN A 71 17.13 26.80 -16.76
CA ASN A 71 17.96 27.69 -17.56
C ASN A 71 17.06 28.72 -18.27
N TRP A 72 17.56 29.92 -18.57
CA TRP A 72 16.75 30.99 -19.17
C TRP A 72 16.06 30.54 -20.48
N TRP A 73 16.69 29.64 -21.23
CA TRP A 73 16.11 28.97 -22.39
C TRP A 73 14.93 28.06 -22.03
N GLN A 74 15.06 27.24 -20.98
CA GLN A 74 13.95 26.43 -20.48
C GLN A 74 12.80 27.30 -19.95
N ARG A 75 13.06 28.44 -19.31
CA ARG A 75 12.01 29.36 -18.87
C ARG A 75 11.24 29.97 -20.04
N PHE A 76 11.92 30.25 -21.15
CA PHE A 76 11.28 30.72 -22.38
C PHE A 76 10.37 29.64 -23.00
N TRP A 77 10.86 28.40 -23.12
CA TRP A 77 10.09 27.28 -23.69
C TRP A 77 9.04 26.68 -22.74
N ALA A 78 9.23 26.78 -21.42
CA ALA A 78 8.28 26.34 -20.40
C ALA A 78 7.06 27.28 -20.25
N SER A 79 7.03 28.38 -21.01
CA SER A 79 5.86 29.25 -21.09
C SER A 79 4.75 28.64 -21.97
N GLY A 80 4.42 27.37 -21.74
CA GLY A 80 3.46 26.57 -22.52
C GLY A 80 2.16 27.31 -22.85
N PRO A 81 1.49 27.97 -21.89
CA PRO A 81 0.29 28.76 -22.17
C PRO A 81 0.56 29.94 -23.12
N ARG A 82 1.68 30.66 -22.94
CA ARG A 82 2.04 31.83 -23.78
C ARG A 82 2.41 31.43 -25.20
N LEU A 83 3.13 30.32 -25.37
CA LEU A 83 3.47 29.79 -26.68
C LEU A 83 2.23 29.26 -27.42
N ALA A 84 1.28 28.64 -26.70
CA ALA A 84 0.01 28.21 -27.28
C ALA A 84 -0.81 29.41 -27.79
N PHE A 85 -0.91 30.49 -27.00
CA PHE A 85 -1.57 31.72 -27.44
C PHE A 85 -0.86 32.39 -28.62
N ALA A 86 0.48 32.43 -28.62
CA ALA A 86 1.24 32.96 -29.74
C ALA A 86 1.04 32.14 -31.02
N GLY A 87 1.03 30.80 -30.90
CA GLY A 87 0.73 29.90 -32.00
C GLY A 87 -0.69 30.07 -32.54
N ALA A 88 -1.68 30.21 -31.66
CA ALA A 88 -3.07 30.47 -32.05
C ALA A 88 -3.22 31.83 -32.75
N ALA A 89 -2.53 32.87 -32.27
CA ALA A 89 -2.52 34.18 -32.92
C ALA A 89 -1.86 34.13 -34.31
N MET A 90 -0.72 33.43 -34.44
CA MET A 90 -0.07 33.22 -35.73
C MET A 90 -0.96 32.44 -36.70
N LEU A 91 -1.62 31.39 -36.24
CA LEU A 91 -2.54 30.59 -37.03
C LEU A 91 -3.75 31.43 -37.50
N SER A 92 -4.34 32.21 -36.60
CA SER A 92 -5.43 33.12 -36.94
C SER A 92 -5.02 34.12 -38.01
N LEU A 93 -3.84 34.73 -37.87
CA LEU A 93 -3.29 35.65 -38.88
C LEU A 93 -3.05 34.95 -40.22
N ALA A 94 -2.49 33.74 -40.20
CA ALA A 94 -2.25 32.95 -41.40
C ALA A 94 -3.56 32.62 -42.14
N ILE A 95 -4.64 32.29 -41.41
CA ILE A 95 -5.97 32.05 -41.99
C ILE A 95 -6.50 33.32 -42.64
N VAL A 96 -6.40 34.47 -41.97
CA VAL A 96 -6.85 35.77 -42.51
C VAL A 96 -6.06 36.11 -43.77
N VAL A 97 -4.74 36.06 -43.74
CA VAL A 97 -3.90 36.31 -44.91
C VAL A 97 -4.25 35.34 -46.04
N HIS A 98 -4.40 34.05 -45.74
CA HIS A 98 -4.76 33.03 -46.71
C HIS A 98 -6.16 33.26 -47.33
N ALA A 99 -7.08 33.92 -46.62
CA ALA A 99 -8.38 34.29 -47.16
C ALA A 99 -8.32 35.44 -48.19
N PHE A 100 -7.31 36.32 -48.09
CA PHE A 100 -7.13 37.47 -48.98
C PHE A 100 -6.19 37.18 -50.17
N VAL A 101 -5.53 36.02 -50.20
CA VAL A 101 -4.74 35.59 -51.36
C VAL A 101 -5.68 35.06 -52.46
N PRO A 102 -5.63 35.60 -53.70
CA PRO A 102 -6.44 35.11 -54.81
C PRO A 102 -6.19 33.62 -55.05
N ARG A 103 -7.22 32.79 -54.94
CA ARG A 103 -7.14 31.37 -55.26
C ARG A 103 -7.28 31.16 -56.76
N GLY A 104 -6.34 30.42 -57.36
CA GLY A 104 -6.56 29.81 -58.67
C GLY A 104 -7.73 28.79 -58.62
N PRO A 105 -8.27 28.37 -59.78
CA PRO A 105 -9.38 27.43 -59.83
C PRO A 105 -9.06 26.16 -59.04
N ALA A 106 -9.89 25.86 -58.05
CA ALA A 106 -9.68 24.73 -57.15
C ALA A 106 -9.88 23.40 -57.90
N PRO A 107 -8.96 22.43 -57.80
CA PRO A 107 -9.23 21.08 -58.25
C PRO A 107 -10.34 20.46 -57.40
N ALA A 108 -11.24 19.72 -58.04
CA ALA A 108 -12.33 19.03 -57.38
C ALA A 108 -11.77 18.07 -56.32
N VAL A 109 -12.08 18.35 -55.05
CA VAL A 109 -11.70 17.50 -53.92
C VAL A 109 -12.62 16.28 -53.94
N VAL A 110 -12.06 15.12 -54.26
CA VAL A 110 -12.72 13.84 -54.03
C VAL A 110 -12.59 13.54 -52.54
N THR A 111 -13.60 13.89 -51.75
CA THR A 111 -13.72 13.45 -50.36
C THR A 111 -14.02 11.95 -50.33
N GLY A 112 -12.98 11.13 -50.24
CA GLY A 112 -13.09 9.76 -49.77
C GLY A 112 -13.39 9.76 -48.27
N GLY A 113 -14.68 9.93 -47.93
CA GLY A 113 -15.13 9.99 -46.54
C GLY A 113 -15.07 8.62 -45.90
N ILE A 114 -14.22 8.46 -44.88
CA ILE A 114 -14.37 7.39 -43.89
C ILE A 114 -15.77 7.58 -43.27
N THR A 115 -16.63 6.60 -43.48
CA THR A 115 -18.01 6.66 -42.96
C THR A 115 -18.02 6.30 -41.48
N VAL A 116 -18.87 6.95 -40.68
CA VAL A 116 -18.99 6.71 -39.23
C VAL A 116 -19.26 5.23 -38.92
N GLU A 117 -19.95 4.52 -39.83
CA GLU A 117 -20.20 3.09 -39.71
C GLU A 117 -18.94 2.23 -39.85
N GLN A 118 -17.99 2.59 -40.71
CA GLN A 118 -16.70 1.87 -40.81
C GLN A 118 -15.92 1.96 -39.50
N VAL A 119 -15.83 3.17 -38.92
CA VAL A 119 -15.16 3.38 -37.62
C VAL A 119 -15.86 2.58 -36.53
N ARG A 120 -17.20 2.57 -36.51
CA ARG A 120 -17.98 1.82 -35.52
C ARG A 120 -17.73 0.31 -35.61
N THR A 121 -17.64 -0.23 -36.82
CA THR A 121 -17.34 -1.65 -37.04
C THR A 121 -15.93 -2.03 -36.61
N GLU A 122 -14.93 -1.20 -36.92
CA GLU A 122 -13.54 -1.45 -36.53
C GLU A 122 -13.35 -1.35 -35.01
N VAL A 123 -13.96 -0.35 -34.38
CA VAL A 123 -13.92 -0.19 -32.92
C VAL A 123 -14.64 -1.36 -32.23
N ALA A 124 -15.80 -1.80 -32.73
CA ALA A 124 -16.50 -2.94 -32.17
C ALA A 124 -15.67 -4.23 -32.26
N ALA A 125 -15.00 -4.46 -33.40
CA ALA A 125 -14.10 -5.60 -33.57
C ALA A 125 -12.89 -5.54 -32.63
N ALA A 126 -12.26 -4.37 -32.50
CA ALA A 126 -11.12 -4.16 -31.60
C ALA A 126 -11.49 -4.36 -30.12
N VAL A 127 -12.65 -3.87 -29.69
CA VAL A 127 -13.15 -4.05 -28.33
C VAL A 127 -13.44 -5.52 -28.03
N GLN A 128 -14.02 -6.26 -28.98
CA GLN A 128 -14.27 -7.69 -28.79
C GLN A 128 -12.97 -8.49 -28.71
N ALA A 129 -11.98 -8.17 -29.55
CA ALA A 129 -10.66 -8.79 -29.48
C ALA A 129 -9.96 -8.52 -28.14
N ALA A 130 -10.04 -7.27 -27.63
CA ALA A 130 -9.49 -6.91 -26.33
C ALA A 130 -10.17 -7.67 -25.17
N ARG A 131 -11.51 -7.77 -25.18
CA ARG A 131 -12.26 -8.53 -24.18
C ARG A 131 -11.92 -10.02 -24.20
N ALA A 132 -11.79 -10.62 -25.39
CA ALA A 132 -11.40 -12.03 -25.50
C ALA A 132 -9.99 -12.28 -24.91
N ALA A 133 -9.04 -11.37 -25.15
CA ALA A 133 -7.70 -11.45 -24.58
C ALA A 133 -7.70 -11.29 -23.04
N GLU A 134 -8.50 -10.38 -22.50
CA GLU A 134 -8.65 -10.23 -21.03
C GLU A 134 -9.30 -11.45 -20.40
N GLN A 135 -10.35 -12.01 -21.03
CA GLN A 135 -11.04 -13.20 -20.54
C GLN A 135 -10.08 -14.41 -20.48
N ALA A 136 -9.25 -14.59 -21.50
CA ALA A 136 -8.25 -15.66 -21.52
C ALA A 136 -7.22 -15.52 -20.39
N ARG A 137 -6.73 -14.29 -20.14
CA ARG A 137 -5.82 -14.02 -19.01
C ARG A 137 -6.49 -14.28 -17.66
N PHE A 138 -7.75 -13.88 -17.53
CA PHE A 138 -8.51 -14.10 -16.30
C PHE A 138 -8.72 -15.60 -16.03
N GLU A 139 -9.03 -16.39 -17.06
CA GLU A 139 -9.16 -17.84 -16.93
C GLU A 139 -7.85 -18.51 -16.55
N GLN A 140 -6.71 -18.06 -17.10
CA GLN A 140 -5.38 -18.54 -16.73
C GLN A 140 -5.08 -18.24 -15.25
N VAL A 141 -5.23 -16.99 -14.81
CA VAL A 141 -4.99 -16.60 -13.42
C VAL A 141 -5.93 -17.34 -12.46
N LYS A 142 -7.20 -17.53 -12.85
CA LYS A 142 -8.15 -18.30 -12.04
C LYS A 142 -7.73 -19.76 -11.91
N ALA A 143 -7.24 -20.38 -12.99
CA ALA A 143 -6.76 -21.76 -12.96
C ALA A 143 -5.54 -21.90 -12.04
N GLU A 144 -4.59 -20.97 -12.12
CA GLU A 144 -3.40 -20.91 -11.26
C GLU A 144 -3.77 -20.78 -9.77
N ILE A 145 -4.66 -19.83 -9.44
CA ILE A 145 -5.14 -19.64 -8.05
C ILE A 145 -5.84 -20.89 -7.52
N LEU A 146 -6.64 -21.57 -8.36
CA LEU A 146 -7.32 -22.81 -7.96
C LEU A 146 -6.33 -23.95 -7.73
N GLU A 147 -5.28 -24.04 -8.54
CA GLU A 147 -4.22 -25.04 -8.38
C GLU A 147 -3.43 -24.80 -7.09
N GLU A 148 -3.02 -23.56 -6.82
CA GLU A 148 -2.33 -23.18 -5.58
C GLU A 148 -3.19 -23.46 -4.34
N ALA A 149 -4.47 -23.10 -4.39
CA ALA A 149 -5.40 -23.37 -3.29
C ALA A 149 -5.59 -24.87 -3.03
N GLN A 150 -5.58 -25.70 -4.09
CA GLN A 150 -5.62 -27.15 -3.93
C GLN A 150 -4.32 -27.71 -3.36
N ALA A 151 -3.17 -27.19 -3.77
CA ALA A 151 -1.87 -27.59 -3.26
C ALA A 151 -1.74 -27.25 -1.76
N GLN A 152 -2.13 -26.04 -1.34
CA GLN A 152 -2.16 -25.63 0.06
C GLN A 152 -3.06 -26.54 0.90
N ARG A 153 -4.28 -26.83 0.43
CA ARG A 153 -5.19 -27.75 1.15
C ARG A 153 -4.59 -29.14 1.33
N ARG A 154 -3.83 -29.65 0.36
CA ARG A 154 -3.15 -30.95 0.49
C ARG A 154 -2.05 -30.91 1.54
N ALA A 155 -1.22 -29.87 1.50
CA ALA A 155 -0.16 -29.67 2.49
C ALA A 155 -0.73 -29.52 3.91
N ASP A 156 -1.83 -28.79 4.08
CA ASP A 156 -2.50 -28.65 5.38
C ASP A 156 -3.02 -29.99 5.90
N LEU A 157 -3.63 -30.81 5.04
CA LEU A 157 -4.12 -32.14 5.42
C LEU A 157 -2.98 -33.09 5.81
N GLU A 158 -1.83 -32.99 5.16
CA GLU A 158 -0.62 -33.75 5.51
C GLU A 158 -0.11 -33.34 6.89
N LEU A 159 -0.01 -32.03 7.18
CA LEU A 159 0.41 -31.52 8.49
C LEU A 159 -0.55 -31.94 9.60
N VAL A 160 -1.86 -31.88 9.35
CA VAL A 160 -2.87 -32.38 10.28
C VAL A 160 -2.67 -33.88 10.53
N ARG A 161 -2.44 -34.68 9.48
CA ARG A 161 -2.19 -36.12 9.62
C ARG A 161 -0.93 -36.42 10.43
N GLU A 162 0.16 -35.69 10.21
CA GLU A 162 1.40 -35.82 10.98
C GLU A 162 1.19 -35.48 12.46
N SER A 163 0.41 -34.43 12.75
CA SER A 163 0.08 -34.03 14.12
C SER A 163 -0.67 -35.15 14.87
N PHE A 164 -1.62 -35.81 14.20
CA PHE A 164 -2.35 -36.95 14.76
C PHE A 164 -1.42 -38.14 15.02
N LEU A 165 -0.53 -38.46 14.08
CA LEU A 165 0.45 -39.54 14.25
C LEU A 165 1.40 -39.27 15.42
N MET A 166 1.83 -38.02 15.61
CA MET A 166 2.64 -37.64 16.79
C MET A 166 1.86 -37.82 18.10
N MET A 167 0.58 -37.45 18.12
CA MET A 167 -0.27 -37.60 19.30
C MET A 167 -0.46 -39.07 19.67
N GLU A 168 -0.71 -39.93 18.67
CA GLU A 168 -0.82 -41.38 18.84
C GLU A 168 0.47 -41.98 19.41
N LYS A 169 1.63 -41.59 18.87
CA LYS A 169 2.94 -42.02 19.41
C LYS A 169 3.15 -41.59 20.86
N ARG A 170 2.78 -40.35 21.22
CA ARG A 170 2.88 -39.86 22.61
C ARG A 170 1.96 -40.62 23.56
N LEU A 171 0.73 -40.93 23.14
CA LEU A 171 -0.21 -41.71 23.93
C LEU A 171 0.30 -43.15 24.15
N ALA A 172 0.82 -43.80 23.10
CA ALA A 172 1.41 -45.13 23.21
C ALA A 172 2.65 -45.15 24.15
N ALA A 173 3.49 -44.11 24.08
CA ALA A 173 4.62 -43.96 24.99
C ALA A 173 4.17 -43.76 26.46
N ALA A 174 3.13 -42.95 26.70
CA ALA A 174 2.58 -42.75 28.03
C ALA A 174 1.96 -44.02 28.61
N GLN A 175 1.21 -44.79 27.81
CA GLN A 175 0.63 -46.07 28.22
C GLN A 175 1.70 -47.11 28.54
N SER A 176 2.75 -47.21 27.73
CA SER A 176 3.84 -48.18 27.99
C SER A 176 4.62 -47.83 29.26
N LEU A 177 4.79 -46.53 29.57
CA LEU A 177 5.34 -46.10 30.86
C LEU A 177 4.41 -46.45 32.03
N ALA A 178 3.10 -46.25 31.90
CA ALA A 178 2.13 -46.58 32.95
C ALA A 178 2.12 -48.10 33.28
N VAL A 179 2.17 -48.97 32.26
CA VAL A 179 2.26 -50.43 32.44
C VAL A 179 3.56 -50.83 33.16
N ARG A 180 4.65 -50.09 32.92
CA ARG A 180 5.95 -50.39 33.54
C ARG A 180 6.07 -49.93 35.00
N TYR A 181 5.23 -48.98 35.44
CA TYR A 181 5.25 -48.43 36.81
C TYR A 181 4.02 -48.81 37.66
N GLY A 182 3.01 -49.47 37.09
CA GLY A 182 1.76 -49.84 37.79
C GLY A 182 1.64 -51.34 38.15
N GLY A 183 2.72 -52.10 38.06
CA GLY A 183 2.76 -53.53 38.39
C GLY A 183 3.58 -53.80 39.65
N ASP A 184 3.09 -53.37 40.81
CA ASP A 184 3.47 -53.85 42.15
C ASP A 184 2.19 -54.08 42.97
#